data_AF-A0A7Y4ZIZ1-F1
#
_entry.id   AF-A0A7Y4ZIZ1-F1
#
_cell.length_a   1.000
_cell.length_b   1.000
_cell.length_c   1.000
_cell.angle_alpha   90.00
_cell.angle_beta   90.00
_cell.angle_gamma   90.00
#
_symmetry.space_group_name_H-M   'P 1'
#
loop_
_entity.id
_entity.type
_entity.pdbx_description
1 polymer ?
#
loop_
_entity_poly.entity_id
_entity_poly.type
_entity_poly.pdbx_seq_one_letter_code
_entity_poly.pdbx_strand_id
1 'polypeptide(L)'
;MKDAASHVGIAIDLAGKDRYGYLEVPDAQDGARLPADAGGRYHSAYTVVEDDGPVSLSEVPRQGAARLGYGMLFDLGTDADTYRSLRMSQGYGAAGVGVLYDAGGDDVYEGEAAVQGSAHFGIGLLLDAHGNDRYRAYSQAQGFAYARAVGILGDDEGSDRYDVDNGDPADGGDPLYWTIQIPGKGNNSFSQGAAWGRRSPGTKDDSLDMSGGLAILRDRQGDDTYVASVQAQASGYWFGTGILADGAGNDAYDARYYVQGAGAHFALALFLEDAGDDRYNDKLTPKATSIGVGHDFTVAFHLDLGGNDVYRGPGLSLGSGNANGIGVLLNIGGDDVYRAPGEPTLGAGNLSSEVNQSQPRRGVPTTGIFLDVGGKDLYDVVSTVTRGDGVTWRNDREPAPSGLTTEHGAGADLPEGSVSFP
;
A
#
# COMPACT_ATOMS: atom_id res chain seq x y z
N MET A 1 -15.64 -41.44 -0.37
CA MET A 1 -15.83 -40.73 -1.65
C MET A 1 -17.28 -40.28 -1.76
N LYS A 2 -17.64 -39.18 -1.09
CA LYS A 2 -18.87 -38.41 -1.29
C LYS A 2 -18.52 -36.98 -0.89
N ASP A 3 -18.95 -36.04 -1.71
CA ASP A 3 -18.60 -34.62 -1.76
C ASP A 3 -17.30 -34.34 -2.53
N ALA A 4 -17.41 -34.40 -3.85
CA ALA A 4 -16.47 -33.68 -4.71
C ALA A 4 -16.65 -32.19 -4.38
N ALA A 5 -15.69 -31.59 -3.67
CA ALA A 5 -15.60 -30.15 -3.55
C ALA A 5 -15.64 -29.59 -4.97
N SER A 6 -16.62 -28.74 -5.28
CA SER A 6 -16.65 -28.07 -6.57
C SER A 6 -15.47 -27.11 -6.58
N HIS A 7 -14.39 -27.52 -7.26
CA HIS A 7 -13.16 -26.74 -7.39
C HIS A 7 -13.33 -25.53 -8.33
N VAL A 8 -14.53 -25.33 -8.88
CA VAL A 8 -14.86 -24.24 -9.79
C VAL A 8 -16.27 -23.74 -9.45
N GLY A 9 -16.40 -22.43 -9.24
CA GLY A 9 -17.68 -21.71 -9.16
C GLY A 9 -17.64 -20.48 -10.06
N ILE A 10 -18.66 -20.30 -10.88
CA ILE A 10 -18.78 -19.15 -11.80
C ILE A 10 -20.20 -18.61 -11.67
N ALA A 11 -20.32 -17.31 -11.40
CA ALA A 11 -21.54 -16.54 -11.50
C ALA A 11 -21.37 -15.50 -12.62
N ILE A 12 -22.42 -15.34 -13.42
CA ILE A 12 -22.48 -14.35 -14.50
C ILE A 12 -23.80 -13.62 -14.32
N ASP A 13 -23.72 -12.34 -14.03
CA ASP A 13 -24.82 -11.40 -14.15
C ASP A 13 -24.75 -10.70 -15.50
N LEU A 14 -25.91 -10.43 -16.10
CA LEU A 14 -26.00 -9.89 -17.45
C LEU A 14 -26.47 -8.43 -17.48
N ALA A 15 -27.14 -7.97 -16.42
CA ALA A 15 -27.63 -6.60 -16.25
C ALA A 15 -28.47 -6.50 -14.98
N GLY A 16 -28.47 -5.32 -14.37
CA GLY A 16 -29.37 -4.96 -13.29
C GLY A 16 -28.66 -4.06 -12.29
N LYS A 17 -29.45 -3.47 -11.40
CA LYS A 17 -28.95 -2.85 -10.17
C LYS A 17 -29.01 -3.89 -9.06
N ASP A 18 -27.86 -4.43 -8.72
CA ASP A 18 -27.69 -5.64 -7.96
C ASP A 18 -27.03 -5.40 -6.59
N ARG A 19 -27.24 -6.40 -5.73
CA ARG A 19 -26.69 -6.41 -4.38
C ARG A 19 -26.11 -7.77 -4.07
N TYR A 20 -24.79 -7.85 -4.10
CA TYR A 20 -24.03 -9.02 -3.74
C TYR A 20 -23.71 -9.00 -2.24
N GLY A 21 -24.52 -9.72 -1.46
CA GLY A 21 -24.42 -9.74 0.00
C GLY A 21 -24.10 -11.11 0.60
N TYR A 22 -24.38 -11.21 1.90
CA TYR A 22 -24.33 -12.45 2.68
C TYR A 22 -25.46 -12.47 3.72
N LEU A 23 -25.69 -13.64 4.31
CA LEU A 23 -26.63 -13.75 5.42
C LEU A 23 -26.00 -13.19 6.70
N GLU A 24 -26.50 -12.04 7.12
CA GLU A 24 -26.07 -11.36 8.35
C GLU A 24 -26.62 -12.08 9.59
N VAL A 25 -25.73 -12.37 10.54
CA VAL A 25 -26.00 -12.91 11.86
C VAL A 25 -25.26 -12.03 12.87
N PRO A 26 -25.91 -10.98 13.40
CA PRO A 26 -25.23 -9.98 14.20
C PRO A 26 -24.52 -10.55 15.43
N ASP A 27 -23.31 -10.05 15.67
CA ASP A 27 -22.51 -10.30 16.87
C ASP A 27 -22.58 -9.09 17.81
N ALA A 28 -22.52 -9.32 19.11
CA ALA A 28 -22.55 -8.25 20.11
C ALA A 28 -21.38 -7.25 19.97
N GLN A 29 -20.30 -7.63 19.30
CA GLN A 29 -19.11 -6.81 19.06
C GLN A 29 -19.03 -6.20 17.65
N ASP A 30 -20.08 -6.30 16.83
CA ASP A 30 -20.11 -5.68 15.50
C ASP A 30 -19.85 -4.17 15.58
N GLY A 31 -20.45 -3.47 16.54
CA GLY A 31 -20.31 -2.02 16.67
C GLY A 31 -20.79 -1.30 15.39
N ALA A 32 -19.91 -0.51 14.77
CA ALA A 32 -20.18 0.19 13.51
C ALA A 32 -19.74 -0.60 12.26
N ARG A 33 -19.22 -1.83 12.44
CA ARG A 33 -18.69 -2.68 11.37
C ARG A 33 -19.81 -3.37 10.61
N LEU A 34 -19.47 -4.05 9.52
CA LEU A 34 -20.39 -4.96 8.85
C LEU A 34 -20.86 -6.04 9.84
N PRO A 35 -22.16 -6.39 9.88
CA PRO A 35 -22.65 -7.42 10.78
C PRO A 35 -21.92 -8.75 10.54
N ALA A 36 -21.63 -9.51 11.59
CA ALA A 36 -21.03 -10.82 11.41
C ALA A 36 -21.92 -11.76 10.57
N ASP A 37 -21.36 -12.87 10.10
CA ASP A 37 -22.12 -14.00 9.60
C ASP A 37 -22.18 -15.10 10.67
N ALA A 38 -22.61 -16.31 10.30
CA ALA A 38 -22.68 -17.43 11.23
C ALA A 38 -21.33 -17.81 11.88
N GLY A 39 -20.19 -17.34 11.34
CA GLY A 39 -18.87 -17.49 11.95
C GLY A 39 -18.66 -16.60 13.17
N GLY A 40 -19.39 -15.49 13.28
CA GLY A 40 -19.24 -14.52 14.37
C GLY A 40 -17.96 -13.70 14.27
N ARG A 41 -17.55 -13.13 15.41
CA ARG A 41 -16.29 -12.38 15.55
C ARG A 41 -15.33 -13.04 16.53
N TYR A 42 -14.04 -12.87 16.29
CA TYR A 42 -13.00 -13.19 17.24
C TYR A 42 -13.01 -12.15 18.36
N HIS A 43 -13.27 -12.57 19.60
CA HIS A 43 -13.28 -11.68 20.75
C HIS A 43 -11.93 -11.83 21.46
N SER A 44 -10.98 -10.93 21.17
CA SER A 44 -9.69 -10.96 21.85
C SER A 44 -9.86 -10.74 23.36
N ALA A 45 -9.09 -11.49 24.14
CA ALA A 45 -8.96 -11.27 25.58
C ALA A 45 -7.91 -10.18 25.90
N TYR A 46 -7.18 -9.72 24.88
CA TYR A 46 -6.13 -8.71 24.99
C TYR A 46 -6.64 -7.33 24.55
N THR A 47 -5.81 -6.31 24.77
CA THR A 47 -6.15 -4.95 24.37
C THR A 47 -5.91 -4.73 22.87
N VAL A 48 -6.52 -3.68 22.31
CA VAL A 48 -6.31 -3.25 20.91
C VAL A 48 -4.87 -2.81 20.59
N VAL A 49 -3.95 -2.85 21.58
CA VAL A 49 -2.51 -2.60 21.40
C VAL A 49 -1.66 -3.86 21.52
N GLU A 50 -2.29 -5.03 21.64
CA GLU A 50 -1.64 -6.31 21.87
C GLU A 50 -2.11 -7.39 20.87
N ASP A 51 -3.29 -7.24 20.27
CA ASP A 51 -3.91 -8.25 19.42
C ASP A 51 -4.95 -7.63 18.47
N ASP A 52 -5.27 -8.38 17.43
CA ASP A 52 -6.36 -8.05 16.50
C ASP A 52 -7.71 -8.31 17.18
N GLY A 53 -8.72 -7.49 16.88
CA GLY A 53 -10.07 -7.78 17.34
C GLY A 53 -10.98 -6.57 17.47
N PRO A 54 -12.31 -6.78 17.32
CA PRO A 54 -12.97 -8.07 17.09
C PRO A 54 -13.15 -8.41 15.60
N VAL A 55 -12.21 -9.13 14.99
CA VAL A 55 -12.20 -9.44 13.55
C VAL A 55 -13.23 -10.52 13.19
N SER A 56 -13.71 -10.52 11.95
CA SER A 56 -14.62 -11.55 11.44
C SER A 56 -13.93 -12.93 11.41
N LEU A 57 -14.70 -13.95 11.82
CA LEU A 57 -14.33 -15.37 11.71
C LEU A 57 -14.92 -16.04 10.45
N SER A 58 -15.46 -15.25 9.52
CA SER A 58 -16.07 -15.78 8.29
C SER A 58 -15.08 -16.64 7.51
N GLU A 59 -15.42 -17.91 7.32
CA GLU A 59 -14.67 -18.83 6.46
C GLU A 59 -15.30 -19.09 5.08
N VAL A 60 -16.37 -18.36 4.74
CA VAL A 60 -17.18 -18.63 3.56
C VAL A 60 -16.71 -17.78 2.36
N PRO A 61 -16.20 -18.40 1.27
CA PRO A 61 -15.86 -17.67 0.05
C PRO A 61 -17.09 -17.08 -0.62
N ARG A 62 -17.02 -15.83 -1.08
CA ARG A 62 -18.13 -15.10 -1.75
C ARG A 62 -17.62 -14.26 -2.91
N GLN A 63 -18.52 -13.79 -3.78
CA GLN A 63 -18.22 -12.75 -4.77
C GLN A 63 -16.91 -13.01 -5.54
N GLY A 64 -16.87 -14.10 -6.30
CA GLY A 64 -15.69 -14.44 -7.07
C GLY A 64 -14.49 -14.98 -6.29
N ALA A 65 -14.60 -15.25 -4.98
CA ALA A 65 -13.47 -15.78 -4.20
C ALA A 65 -13.28 -17.30 -4.32
N ALA A 66 -12.03 -17.75 -4.08
CA ALA A 66 -11.66 -19.16 -4.13
C ALA A 66 -10.71 -19.60 -3.02
N ARG A 67 -10.90 -20.84 -2.55
CA ARG A 67 -9.96 -21.59 -1.70
C ARG A 67 -9.66 -22.92 -2.35
N LEU A 68 -8.41 -23.16 -2.76
CA LEU A 68 -7.98 -24.41 -3.41
C LEU A 68 -8.81 -24.77 -4.69
N GLY A 69 -9.11 -23.75 -5.50
CA GLY A 69 -9.95 -23.88 -6.69
C GLY A 69 -10.06 -22.56 -7.48
N TYR A 70 -11.14 -22.40 -8.22
CA TYR A 70 -11.47 -21.26 -9.05
C TYR A 70 -12.83 -20.69 -8.64
N GLY A 71 -12.90 -19.39 -8.41
CA GLY A 71 -14.10 -18.64 -8.10
C GLY A 71 -14.14 -17.44 -9.02
N MET A 72 -15.28 -17.22 -9.69
CA MET A 72 -15.42 -16.13 -10.64
C MET A 72 -16.81 -15.52 -10.52
N LEU A 73 -16.87 -14.20 -10.48
CA LEU A 73 -18.06 -13.40 -10.64
C LEU A 73 -17.80 -12.42 -11.78
N PHE A 74 -18.67 -12.45 -12.78
CA PHE A 74 -18.70 -11.47 -13.86
C PHE A 74 -20.02 -10.74 -13.76
N ASP A 75 -20.00 -9.49 -13.36
CA ASP A 75 -21.08 -8.57 -13.64
C ASP A 75 -20.83 -7.94 -15.01
N LEU A 76 -21.84 -8.02 -15.88
CA LEU A 76 -21.81 -7.43 -17.22
C LEU A 76 -22.82 -6.29 -17.34
N GLY A 77 -23.48 -5.93 -16.23
CA GLY A 77 -24.30 -4.74 -16.10
C GLY A 77 -23.48 -3.46 -16.18
N THR A 78 -24.19 -2.33 -16.23
CA THR A 78 -23.57 -0.99 -16.21
C THR A 78 -24.31 -0.08 -15.22
N ASP A 79 -25.09 -0.69 -14.31
CA ASP A 79 -25.89 0.02 -13.32
C ASP A 79 -25.12 -0.01 -12.00
N ALA A 80 -25.30 1.01 -11.15
CA ALA A 80 -24.59 1.08 -9.87
C ALA A 80 -24.95 -0.05 -8.90
N ASP A 81 -23.97 -0.82 -8.47
CA ASP A 81 -24.08 -2.05 -7.69
C ASP A 81 -23.49 -1.94 -6.28
N THR A 82 -23.72 -2.99 -5.48
CA THR A 82 -23.16 -3.05 -4.13
C THR A 82 -22.66 -4.46 -3.80
N TYR A 83 -21.37 -4.53 -3.54
CA TYR A 83 -20.63 -5.70 -3.12
C TYR A 83 -20.30 -5.60 -1.65
N ARG A 84 -21.01 -6.35 -0.80
CA ARG A 84 -20.82 -6.32 0.66
C ARG A 84 -20.48 -7.70 1.18
N SER A 85 -19.35 -7.85 1.86
CA SER A 85 -18.94 -9.12 2.47
C SER A 85 -17.94 -8.89 3.60
N LEU A 86 -17.61 -9.94 4.35
CA LEU A 86 -16.63 -9.90 5.43
C LEU A 86 -15.23 -10.18 4.89
N ARG A 87 -14.85 -11.46 4.87
CA ARG A 87 -13.54 -11.92 4.43
C ARG A 87 -13.66 -12.91 3.29
N MET A 88 -12.57 -13.11 2.56
CA MET A 88 -12.48 -14.07 1.46
C MET A 88 -13.57 -13.84 0.41
N SER A 89 -13.60 -12.62 -0.12
CA SER A 89 -14.60 -12.19 -1.09
C SER A 89 -14.03 -11.22 -2.10
N GLN A 90 -14.84 -10.81 -3.08
CA GLN A 90 -14.50 -9.75 -4.03
C GLN A 90 -13.20 -10.08 -4.77
N GLY A 91 -13.20 -11.24 -5.45
CA GLY A 91 -12.06 -11.69 -6.23
C GLY A 91 -10.89 -12.26 -5.43
N TYR A 92 -11.08 -12.60 -4.14
CA TYR A 92 -10.01 -13.13 -3.30
C TYR A 92 -9.52 -14.55 -3.69
N GLY A 93 -8.20 -14.77 -3.73
CA GLY A 93 -7.61 -16.09 -4.01
C GLY A 93 -6.75 -16.68 -2.88
N ALA A 94 -7.15 -17.83 -2.32
CA ALA A 94 -6.35 -18.62 -1.38
C ALA A 94 -5.89 -19.96 -1.99
N ALA A 95 -4.61 -20.07 -2.36
CA ALA A 95 -4.06 -21.24 -3.04
C ALA A 95 -4.93 -21.69 -4.25
N GLY A 96 -5.52 -20.72 -4.92
CA GLY A 96 -6.51 -20.83 -5.97
C GLY A 96 -6.63 -19.50 -6.72
N VAL A 97 -7.65 -19.36 -7.56
CA VAL A 97 -7.89 -18.18 -8.39
C VAL A 97 -9.26 -17.59 -8.06
N GLY A 98 -9.27 -16.37 -7.54
CA GLY A 98 -10.48 -15.56 -7.38
C GLY A 98 -10.53 -14.46 -8.43
N VAL A 99 -11.71 -14.22 -8.99
CA VAL A 99 -11.96 -13.16 -9.98
C VAL A 99 -13.31 -12.50 -9.69
N LEU A 100 -13.29 -11.19 -9.53
CA LEU A 100 -14.46 -10.34 -9.68
C LEU A 100 -14.19 -9.40 -10.85
N TYR A 101 -15.12 -9.34 -11.79
CA TYR A 101 -15.14 -8.35 -12.85
C TYR A 101 -16.48 -7.65 -12.81
N ASP A 102 -16.47 -6.33 -12.80
CA ASP A 102 -17.62 -5.47 -13.05
C ASP A 102 -17.42 -4.73 -14.38
N ALA A 103 -18.49 -4.57 -15.16
CA ALA A 103 -18.46 -3.86 -16.43
C ALA A 103 -18.84 -2.38 -16.30
N GLY A 104 -19.30 -1.94 -15.13
CA GLY A 104 -19.33 -0.55 -14.71
C GLY A 104 -20.57 -0.17 -13.91
N GLY A 105 -20.57 1.07 -13.42
CA GLY A 105 -21.56 1.58 -12.49
C GLY A 105 -20.87 2.50 -11.49
N ASP A 106 -21.62 3.29 -10.73
CA ASP A 106 -21.03 3.96 -9.56
C ASP A 106 -21.15 2.99 -8.36
N ASP A 107 -20.17 2.13 -8.18
CA ASP A 107 -20.26 0.92 -7.36
C ASP A 107 -19.70 1.09 -5.94
N VAL A 108 -20.15 0.21 -5.06
CA VAL A 108 -19.68 0.16 -3.67
C VAL A 108 -19.16 -1.22 -3.33
N TYR A 109 -17.85 -1.30 -3.10
CA TYR A 109 -17.14 -2.48 -2.62
C TYR A 109 -16.82 -2.33 -1.15
N GLU A 110 -17.50 -3.07 -0.28
CA GLU A 110 -17.30 -3.02 1.16
C GLU A 110 -16.92 -4.41 1.71
N GLY A 111 -15.73 -4.49 2.31
CA GLY A 111 -15.15 -5.69 2.88
C GLY A 111 -14.51 -5.45 4.25
N GLU A 112 -14.20 -6.52 5.00
CA GLU A 112 -13.38 -6.40 6.19
C GLU A 112 -11.90 -6.61 5.87
N ALA A 113 -11.52 -7.82 5.42
CA ALA A 113 -10.14 -8.12 5.03
C ALA A 113 -10.02 -9.35 4.13
N ALA A 114 -8.91 -9.49 3.42
CA ALA A 114 -8.73 -10.53 2.40
C ALA A 114 -9.86 -10.44 1.35
N VAL A 115 -9.98 -9.24 0.77
CA VAL A 115 -11.00 -8.85 -0.23
C VAL A 115 -10.37 -8.08 -1.38
N GLN A 116 -11.18 -7.67 -2.36
CA GLN A 116 -10.83 -6.66 -3.38
C GLN A 116 -9.54 -7.02 -4.14
N GLY A 117 -9.57 -8.19 -4.79
CA GLY A 117 -8.46 -8.66 -5.61
C GLY A 117 -7.23 -9.09 -4.83
N SER A 118 -7.34 -9.31 -3.51
CA SER A 118 -6.20 -9.78 -2.71
C SER A 118 -5.99 -11.29 -2.78
N ALA A 119 -4.79 -11.77 -2.40
CA ALA A 119 -4.48 -13.18 -2.47
C ALA A 119 -3.45 -13.69 -1.45
N HIS A 120 -3.57 -14.98 -1.12
CA HIS A 120 -2.61 -15.77 -0.35
C HIS A 120 -2.26 -17.06 -1.08
N PHE A 121 -0.99 -17.25 -1.47
CA PHE A 121 -0.52 -18.41 -2.24
C PHE A 121 -1.28 -18.66 -3.57
N GLY A 122 -2.04 -17.68 -4.06
CA GLY A 122 -2.96 -17.81 -5.19
C GLY A 122 -2.99 -16.55 -6.03
N ILE A 123 -4.05 -16.41 -6.82
CA ILE A 123 -4.30 -15.24 -7.67
C ILE A 123 -5.64 -14.64 -7.26
N GLY A 124 -5.67 -13.35 -6.97
CA GLY A 124 -6.89 -12.60 -6.72
C GLY A 124 -6.97 -11.42 -7.67
N LEU A 125 -8.13 -11.23 -8.28
CA LEU A 125 -8.38 -10.17 -9.26
C LEU A 125 -9.71 -9.50 -8.92
N LEU A 126 -9.69 -8.18 -8.75
CA LEU A 126 -10.87 -7.32 -8.89
C LEU A 126 -10.59 -6.38 -10.06
N LEU A 127 -11.50 -6.35 -11.02
CA LEU A 127 -11.40 -5.52 -12.22
C LEU A 127 -12.71 -4.75 -12.36
N ASP A 128 -12.65 -3.45 -12.19
CA ASP A 128 -13.73 -2.52 -12.54
C ASP A 128 -13.39 -1.84 -13.87
N ALA A 129 -14.42 -1.52 -14.65
CA ALA A 129 -14.25 -0.98 -15.99
C ALA A 129 -14.67 0.48 -16.11
N HIS A 130 -15.66 0.95 -15.35
CA HIS A 130 -16.21 2.29 -15.51
C HIS A 130 -17.00 2.69 -14.26
N GLY A 131 -16.71 3.84 -13.66
CA GLY A 131 -17.49 4.21 -12.48
C GLY A 131 -17.07 5.49 -11.82
N ASN A 132 -17.72 5.83 -10.71
CA ASN A 132 -17.05 6.53 -9.62
C ASN A 132 -17.30 5.68 -8.38
N ASP A 133 -16.30 4.88 -8.05
CA ASP A 133 -16.39 3.72 -7.22
C ASP A 133 -15.86 3.99 -5.82
N ARG A 134 -16.36 3.17 -4.90
CA ARG A 134 -15.93 3.22 -3.52
C ARG A 134 -15.49 1.87 -3.00
N TYR A 135 -14.20 1.78 -2.72
CA TYR A 135 -13.56 0.62 -2.13
C TYR A 135 -13.30 0.85 -0.65
N ARG A 136 -13.96 0.07 0.22
CA ARG A 136 -13.77 0.13 1.66
C ARG A 136 -13.31 -1.20 2.25
N ALA A 137 -12.22 -1.16 3.01
CA ALA A 137 -11.71 -2.31 3.76
C ALA A 137 -10.99 -1.88 5.04
N TYR A 138 -10.49 -2.85 5.81
CA TYR A 138 -9.62 -2.60 6.96
C TYR A 138 -8.20 -3.12 6.76
N SER A 139 -8.04 -4.28 6.11
CA SER A 139 -6.73 -4.89 5.92
C SER A 139 -6.71 -5.85 4.73
N GLN A 140 -5.54 -6.14 4.15
CA GLN A 140 -5.36 -7.19 3.13
C GLN A 140 -6.36 -7.04 1.98
N ALA A 141 -6.41 -5.88 1.36
CA ALA A 141 -7.40 -5.51 0.35
C ALA A 141 -6.74 -4.74 -0.80
N GLN A 142 -7.54 -4.39 -1.81
CA GLN A 142 -7.15 -3.46 -2.88
C GLN A 142 -5.82 -3.89 -3.54
N GLY A 143 -5.82 -5.11 -4.09
CA GLY A 143 -4.65 -5.67 -4.78
C GLY A 143 -3.55 -6.24 -3.88
N PHE A 144 -3.83 -6.57 -2.60
CA PHE A 144 -2.83 -7.15 -1.69
C PHE A 144 -2.33 -8.55 -2.08
N ALA A 145 -1.04 -8.82 -1.89
CA ALA A 145 -0.46 -10.15 -2.10
C ALA A 145 0.40 -10.64 -0.93
N TYR A 146 -0.01 -11.74 -0.30
CA TYR A 146 0.85 -12.47 0.64
C TYR A 146 1.89 -13.35 -0.09
N ALA A 147 2.55 -14.25 0.63
CA ALA A 147 3.59 -15.14 0.11
C ALA A 147 3.15 -15.90 -1.15
N ARG A 148 3.98 -15.81 -2.20
CA ARG A 148 3.79 -16.45 -3.52
C ARG A 148 2.45 -16.17 -4.19
N ALA A 149 1.79 -15.09 -3.81
CA ALA A 149 0.50 -14.70 -4.34
C ALA A 149 0.65 -13.64 -5.45
N VAL A 150 -0.41 -13.48 -6.24
CA VAL A 150 -0.62 -12.32 -7.10
C VAL A 150 -1.95 -11.70 -6.70
N GLY A 151 -1.94 -10.45 -6.29
CA GLY A 151 -3.14 -9.68 -5.99
C GLY A 151 -3.22 -8.48 -6.93
N ILE A 152 -4.37 -8.28 -7.57
CA ILE A 152 -4.59 -7.17 -8.50
C ILE A 152 -5.96 -6.55 -8.23
N LEU A 153 -5.96 -5.24 -8.02
CA LEU A 153 -7.12 -4.40 -8.26
C LEU A 153 -6.81 -3.53 -9.49
N GLY A 154 -7.69 -3.55 -10.47
CA GLY A 154 -7.63 -2.67 -11.63
C GLY A 154 -8.92 -1.90 -11.76
N ASP A 155 -8.81 -0.59 -11.93
CA ASP A 155 -9.89 0.34 -12.27
C ASP A 155 -9.49 1.10 -13.55
N ASP A 156 -10.43 1.30 -14.47
CA ASP A 156 -10.13 1.82 -15.83
C ASP A 156 -10.57 3.28 -16.02
N GLU A 157 -11.64 3.72 -15.35
CA GLU A 157 -12.18 5.06 -15.50
C GLU A 157 -12.97 5.47 -14.25
N GLY A 158 -12.64 6.62 -13.66
CA GLY A 158 -13.52 7.18 -12.64
C GLY A 158 -12.99 8.39 -11.92
N SER A 159 -13.37 8.52 -10.67
CA SER A 159 -12.83 9.47 -9.68
C SER A 159 -13.17 8.84 -8.34
N ASP A 160 -12.24 8.02 -7.91
CA ASP A 160 -12.52 6.86 -7.10
C ASP A 160 -12.02 7.04 -5.67
N ARG A 161 -12.56 6.21 -4.81
CA ARG A 161 -12.26 6.28 -3.38
C ARG A 161 -11.82 4.95 -2.81
N TYR A 162 -10.54 4.90 -2.49
CA TYR A 162 -9.84 3.78 -1.88
C TYR A 162 -9.66 4.03 -0.38
N ASP A 163 -10.67 3.65 0.41
CA ASP A 163 -10.70 3.79 1.87
C ASP A 163 -10.26 2.49 2.57
N VAL A 164 -9.03 2.44 3.08
CA VAL A 164 -8.61 1.43 4.05
C VAL A 164 -8.59 2.05 5.44
N ASP A 165 -9.39 1.52 6.36
CA ASP A 165 -9.61 2.15 7.66
C ASP A 165 -8.30 2.42 8.39
N ASN A 166 -8.08 3.70 8.71
CA ASN A 166 -6.80 4.16 9.18
C ASN A 166 -6.50 3.69 10.63
N GLY A 167 -7.50 3.26 11.39
CA GLY A 167 -7.37 2.67 12.73
C GLY A 167 -7.08 3.63 13.89
N ASP A 168 -7.04 4.96 13.67
CA ASP A 168 -6.93 5.94 14.76
C ASP A 168 -8.31 6.53 15.11
N PRO A 169 -8.85 6.27 16.31
CA PRO A 169 -10.12 6.88 16.75
C PRO A 169 -10.14 8.40 16.72
N ALA A 170 -8.98 9.07 16.84
CA ALA A 170 -8.90 10.53 16.74
C ALA A 170 -9.26 11.05 15.35
N ASP A 171 -9.01 10.25 14.32
CA ASP A 171 -9.30 10.54 12.92
C ASP A 171 -10.59 9.81 12.45
N GLY A 172 -11.39 9.30 13.40
CA GLY A 172 -12.61 8.55 13.14
C GLY A 172 -12.40 7.12 12.65
N GLY A 173 -11.16 6.60 12.73
CA GLY A 173 -10.83 5.22 12.41
C GLY A 173 -11.18 4.23 13.51
N ASP A 174 -11.19 2.96 13.17
CA ASP A 174 -11.54 1.85 14.04
C ASP A 174 -10.36 0.85 14.16
N PRO A 175 -9.70 0.77 15.34
CA PRO A 175 -8.53 -0.07 15.55
C PRO A 175 -8.95 -1.54 15.62
N LEU A 176 -8.79 -2.25 14.50
CA LEU A 176 -9.24 -3.62 14.32
C LEU A 176 -8.07 -4.59 14.02
N TYR A 177 -7.10 -4.15 13.23
CA TYR A 177 -5.92 -4.93 12.83
C TYR A 177 -4.67 -4.29 13.43
N TRP A 178 -4.26 -4.76 14.60
CA TRP A 178 -3.25 -4.10 15.40
C TRP A 178 -1.91 -3.96 14.65
N THR A 179 -1.24 -2.84 14.90
CA THR A 179 0.09 -2.54 14.36
C THR A 179 1.03 -2.03 15.46
N ILE A 180 2.26 -2.54 15.48
CA ILE A 180 3.27 -2.13 16.46
C ILE A 180 3.90 -0.76 16.12
N GLN A 181 3.79 -0.33 14.86
CA GLN A 181 4.36 0.93 14.38
C GLN A 181 3.70 2.14 15.02
N ILE A 182 2.39 2.05 15.29
CA ILE A 182 1.58 3.10 15.92
C ILE A 182 0.52 2.47 16.86
N PRO A 183 0.94 1.87 17.99
CA PRO A 183 0.06 1.06 18.84
C PRO A 183 -1.20 1.82 19.29
N GLY A 184 -2.38 1.25 18.99
CA GLY A 184 -3.69 1.79 19.37
C GLY A 184 -4.11 3.04 18.59
N LYS A 185 -3.36 3.42 17.57
CA LYS A 185 -3.57 4.60 16.72
C LYS A 185 -3.40 4.28 15.24
N GLY A 186 -3.62 3.03 14.87
CA GLY A 186 -3.56 2.62 13.49
C GLY A 186 -3.85 1.15 13.27
N ASN A 187 -4.13 0.82 12.01
CA ASN A 187 -4.27 -0.55 11.52
C ASN A 187 -3.05 -0.97 10.69
N ASN A 188 -2.74 -2.27 10.66
CA ASN A 188 -1.95 -2.85 9.58
C ASN A 188 -2.85 -2.97 8.34
N SER A 189 -2.65 -2.08 7.38
CA SER A 189 -3.50 -1.98 6.20
C SER A 189 -3.20 -3.07 5.18
N PHE A 190 -1.93 -3.36 4.88
CA PHE A 190 -1.57 -4.37 3.87
C PHE A 190 -2.42 -4.24 2.59
N SER A 191 -2.53 -3.05 2.02
CA SER A 191 -3.50 -2.78 0.94
C SER A 191 -2.96 -1.79 -0.07
N GLN A 192 -3.72 -1.53 -1.14
CA GLN A 192 -3.37 -0.56 -2.18
C GLN A 192 -2.05 -0.95 -2.85
N GLY A 193 -2.04 -2.15 -3.42
CA GLY A 193 -0.86 -2.70 -4.08
C GLY A 193 0.27 -3.10 -3.14
N ALA A 194 -0.01 -3.45 -1.88
CA ALA A 194 1.01 -3.89 -0.93
C ALA A 194 1.30 -5.40 -0.99
N ALA A 195 2.57 -5.80 -0.88
CA ALA A 195 2.98 -7.20 -0.90
C ALA A 195 3.79 -7.61 0.33
N TRP A 196 3.52 -8.82 0.84
CA TRP A 196 4.07 -9.29 2.11
C TRP A 196 4.59 -10.73 2.05
N GLY A 197 5.86 -10.89 2.39
CA GLY A 197 6.47 -12.20 2.65
C GLY A 197 6.35 -12.62 4.11
N ARG A 198 6.26 -13.94 4.32
CA ARG A 198 6.32 -14.52 5.66
C ARG A 198 7.76 -14.47 6.16
N ARG A 199 7.97 -13.79 7.28
CA ARG A 199 9.25 -13.75 7.99
C ARG A 199 9.06 -14.31 9.40
N SER A 200 9.91 -15.26 9.80
CA SER A 200 9.95 -15.87 11.14
C SER A 200 11.27 -15.52 11.86
N PRO A 201 11.43 -14.28 12.38
CA PRO A 201 12.68 -13.86 12.99
C PRO A 201 12.82 -14.39 14.43
N GLY A 202 13.10 -15.69 14.63
CA GLY A 202 13.29 -16.21 15.99
C GLY A 202 13.55 -17.71 16.14
N THR A 203 14.04 -18.11 17.32
CA THR A 203 14.26 -19.52 17.71
C THR A 203 13.00 -20.23 18.21
N LYS A 204 11.90 -19.48 18.41
CA LYS A 204 10.59 -19.99 18.82
C LYS A 204 9.59 -20.08 17.67
N ASP A 205 9.92 -19.48 16.54
CA ASP A 205 9.11 -19.56 15.35
C ASP A 205 9.43 -20.85 14.59
N ASP A 206 8.53 -21.25 13.70
CA ASP A 206 8.70 -22.45 12.87
C ASP A 206 9.88 -22.38 11.88
N SER A 207 10.66 -21.29 11.92
CA SER A 207 11.83 -21.01 11.07
C SER A 207 11.49 -21.03 9.57
N LEU A 208 10.22 -20.81 9.22
CA LEU A 208 9.77 -20.79 7.84
C LEU A 208 9.68 -19.36 7.32
N ASP A 209 10.62 -19.01 6.45
CA ASP A 209 10.56 -17.79 5.65
C ASP A 209 9.99 -18.09 4.25
N MET A 210 9.12 -17.22 3.75
CA MET A 210 8.54 -17.34 2.42
C MET A 210 8.53 -15.96 1.75
N SER A 211 9.13 -15.87 0.56
CA SER A 211 9.11 -14.64 -0.23
C SER A 211 7.68 -14.16 -0.50
N GLY A 212 7.49 -12.84 -0.41
CA GLY A 212 6.23 -12.17 -0.72
C GLY A 212 5.75 -12.38 -2.15
N GLY A 213 4.53 -11.90 -2.40
CA GLY A 213 3.88 -11.95 -3.71
C GLY A 213 4.14 -10.71 -4.56
N LEU A 214 3.37 -10.61 -5.64
CA LEU A 214 3.23 -9.43 -6.48
C LEU A 214 1.86 -8.80 -6.25
N ALA A 215 1.83 -7.58 -5.78
CA ALA A 215 0.62 -6.82 -5.49
C ALA A 215 0.54 -5.62 -6.42
N ILE A 216 -0.62 -5.40 -7.04
CA ILE A 216 -0.85 -4.31 -7.98
C ILE A 216 -2.19 -3.64 -7.65
N LEU A 217 -2.16 -2.33 -7.43
CA LEU A 217 -3.31 -1.46 -7.64
C LEU A 217 -3.02 -0.64 -8.90
N ARG A 218 -3.93 -0.67 -9.86
CA ARG A 218 -3.87 0.16 -11.07
C ARG A 218 -5.18 0.93 -11.19
N ASP A 219 -5.12 2.24 -11.01
CA ASP A 219 -6.14 3.17 -11.49
C ASP A 219 -5.61 3.86 -12.74
N ARG A 220 -6.45 4.20 -13.72
CA ARG A 220 -6.01 4.69 -15.03
C ARG A 220 -6.30 6.15 -15.29
N GLN A 221 -7.23 6.77 -14.57
CA GLN A 221 -7.59 8.18 -14.72
C GLN A 221 -8.70 8.53 -13.72
N GLY A 222 -8.68 9.78 -13.24
CA GLY A 222 -9.70 10.25 -12.32
C GLY A 222 -9.12 11.19 -11.29
N ASP A 223 -9.94 11.95 -10.57
CA ASP A 223 -9.44 12.64 -9.37
C ASP A 223 -9.64 11.71 -8.16
N ASP A 224 -8.60 10.99 -7.75
CA ASP A 224 -8.71 9.84 -6.85
C ASP A 224 -8.30 10.13 -5.41
N THR A 225 -8.83 9.31 -4.49
CA THR A 225 -8.49 9.43 -3.07
C THR A 225 -8.09 8.11 -2.44
N TYR A 226 -6.89 8.09 -1.86
CA TYR A 226 -6.29 6.93 -1.22
C TYR A 226 -6.06 7.18 0.25
N VAL A 227 -6.78 6.45 1.11
CA VAL A 227 -6.59 6.51 2.56
C VAL A 227 -6.15 5.15 3.08
N ALA A 228 -5.09 5.14 3.87
CA ALA A 228 -4.63 3.93 4.57
C ALA A 228 -3.91 4.29 5.88
N SER A 229 -3.28 3.30 6.51
CA SER A 229 -2.50 3.48 7.73
C SER A 229 -1.07 3.01 7.57
N VAL A 230 -0.82 1.72 7.78
CA VAL A 230 0.53 1.14 7.81
C VAL A 230 0.66 0.07 6.73
N GLN A 231 1.77 0.10 5.98
CA GLN A 231 2.12 -0.87 4.93
C GLN A 231 1.07 -0.90 3.81
N ALA A 232 0.95 0.22 3.10
CA ALA A 232 0.01 0.41 2.01
C ALA A 232 0.65 1.21 0.87
N GLN A 233 -0.09 1.48 -0.20
CA GLN A 233 0.31 2.38 -1.29
C GLN A 233 1.67 1.96 -1.89
N ALA A 234 1.67 0.82 -2.58
CA ALA A 234 2.83 0.16 -3.16
C ALA A 234 3.86 -0.43 -2.17
N SER A 235 3.49 -0.64 -0.90
CA SER A 235 4.44 -1.14 0.10
C SER A 235 4.92 -2.57 -0.16
N GLY A 236 6.22 -2.81 -0.09
CA GLY A 236 6.82 -4.15 -0.15
C GLY A 236 7.43 -4.60 1.17
N TYR A 237 7.31 -5.89 1.51
CA TYR A 237 7.98 -6.47 2.66
C TYR A 237 8.45 -7.91 2.44
N TRP A 238 9.65 -8.24 2.87
CA TRP A 238 10.23 -9.59 2.83
C TRP A 238 10.12 -10.25 1.45
N PHE A 239 10.86 -9.72 0.48
CA PHE A 239 10.81 -10.11 -0.94
C PHE A 239 9.44 -9.94 -1.62
N GLY A 240 8.49 -9.22 -1.00
CA GLY A 240 7.27 -8.78 -1.66
C GLY A 240 7.55 -7.66 -2.67
N THR A 241 6.79 -7.64 -3.76
CA THR A 241 6.77 -6.56 -4.74
C THR A 241 5.42 -5.86 -4.70
N GLY A 242 5.40 -4.62 -4.21
CA GLY A 242 4.21 -3.78 -4.22
C GLY A 242 4.24 -2.74 -5.34
N ILE A 243 3.10 -2.56 -6.01
CA ILE A 243 2.91 -1.61 -7.10
C ILE A 243 1.60 -0.86 -6.89
N LEU A 244 1.66 0.46 -6.88
CA LEU A 244 0.52 1.35 -7.09
C LEU A 244 0.86 2.17 -8.33
N ALA A 245 0.00 2.11 -9.34
CA ALA A 245 0.14 2.86 -10.56
C ALA A 245 -1.14 3.65 -10.80
N ASP A 246 -1.10 4.96 -10.60
CA ASP A 246 -2.19 5.87 -10.89
C ASP A 246 -2.05 6.46 -12.30
N GLY A 247 -3.17 6.92 -12.86
CA GLY A 247 -3.22 7.63 -14.13
C GLY A 247 -3.14 9.13 -13.94
N ALA A 248 -3.71 9.88 -14.89
CA ALA A 248 -3.78 11.33 -14.77
C ALA A 248 -4.99 11.75 -13.94
N GLY A 249 -4.83 12.76 -13.08
CA GLY A 249 -5.75 13.05 -12.00
C GLY A 249 -5.21 14.05 -11.00
N ASN A 250 -6.07 14.78 -10.27
CA ASN A 250 -5.61 15.52 -9.09
C ASN A 250 -5.93 14.70 -7.83
N ASP A 251 -4.98 13.89 -7.42
CA ASP A 251 -5.17 12.87 -6.42
C ASP A 251 -4.76 13.28 -5.01
N ALA A 252 -5.23 12.51 -4.04
CA ALA A 252 -4.83 12.65 -2.66
C ALA A 252 -4.46 11.30 -2.03
N TYR A 253 -3.21 11.21 -1.56
CA TYR A 253 -2.65 10.04 -0.90
C TYR A 253 -2.39 10.32 0.57
N ASP A 254 -3.17 9.72 1.47
CA ASP A 254 -3.08 9.94 2.92
C ASP A 254 -2.84 8.63 3.67
N ALA A 255 -1.64 8.46 4.23
CA ALA A 255 -1.32 7.31 5.08
C ALA A 255 -0.17 7.63 6.06
N ARG A 256 0.24 6.66 6.91
CA ARG A 256 1.08 6.97 8.08
C ARG A 256 2.49 6.39 8.07
N TYR A 257 2.69 5.14 7.64
CA TYR A 257 3.97 4.45 7.87
C TYR A 257 4.19 3.32 6.87
N TYR A 258 5.35 3.28 6.18
CA TYR A 258 5.62 2.34 5.08
C TYR A 258 4.59 2.50 3.95
N VAL A 259 4.61 3.67 3.31
CA VAL A 259 3.58 4.12 2.35
C VAL A 259 4.18 4.92 1.20
N GLN A 260 3.43 5.09 0.11
CA GLN A 260 3.80 5.87 -1.08
C GLN A 260 5.11 5.36 -1.71
N GLY A 261 5.19 4.05 -1.97
CA GLY A 261 6.39 3.43 -2.53
C GLY A 261 7.50 3.27 -1.50
N ALA A 262 7.19 2.79 -0.30
CA ALA A 262 8.18 2.47 0.72
C ALA A 262 8.09 1.01 1.16
N GLY A 263 9.20 0.41 1.57
CA GLY A 263 9.18 -1.00 1.97
C GLY A 263 10.38 -1.44 2.82
N ALA A 264 10.34 -2.68 3.32
CA ALA A 264 11.35 -3.22 4.21
C ALA A 264 11.78 -4.66 3.87
N HIS A 265 13.03 -4.99 4.21
CA HIS A 265 13.58 -6.34 4.17
C HIS A 265 13.58 -6.99 2.78
N PHE A 266 14.48 -6.55 1.91
CA PHE A 266 14.70 -7.13 0.57
C PHE A 266 13.48 -7.04 -0.37
N ALA A 267 12.58 -6.09 -0.15
CA ALA A 267 11.40 -5.92 -0.96
C ALA A 267 11.64 -5.06 -2.21
N LEU A 268 10.62 -4.93 -3.05
CA LEU A 268 10.50 -3.94 -4.11
C LEU A 268 9.20 -3.15 -3.92
N ALA A 269 9.28 -1.83 -4.04
CA ALA A 269 8.13 -0.93 -4.00
C ALA A 269 8.17 0.01 -5.21
N LEU A 270 7.08 0.07 -5.97
CA LEU A 270 6.93 0.93 -7.16
C LEU A 270 5.66 1.76 -7.01
N PHE A 271 5.81 3.03 -6.69
CA PHE A 271 4.73 3.99 -6.73
C PHE A 271 4.90 4.84 -7.98
N LEU A 272 3.90 4.78 -8.87
CA LEU A 272 3.89 5.43 -10.16
C LEU A 272 2.65 6.31 -10.19
N GLU A 273 2.84 7.60 -10.29
CA GLU A 273 1.82 8.62 -10.44
C GLU A 273 2.08 9.25 -11.82
N ASP A 274 1.01 9.49 -12.60
CA ASP A 274 1.13 10.13 -13.92
C ASP A 274 1.06 11.65 -13.76
N ALA A 275 -0.04 12.33 -14.09
CA ALA A 275 -0.04 13.78 -14.17
C ALA A 275 -1.21 14.42 -13.43
N GLY A 276 -0.97 15.52 -12.73
CA GLY A 276 -1.98 16.40 -12.14
C GLY A 276 -1.48 17.08 -10.88
N ASP A 277 -2.33 17.87 -10.21
CA ASP A 277 -1.91 18.60 -9.00
C ASP A 277 -2.14 17.75 -7.73
N ASP A 278 -1.16 16.91 -7.39
CA ASP A 278 -1.28 15.84 -6.40
C ASP A 278 -0.90 16.24 -4.97
N ARG A 279 -1.46 15.50 -4.01
CA ARG A 279 -1.25 15.74 -2.58
C ARG A 279 -0.85 14.50 -1.82
N TYR A 280 0.34 14.54 -1.24
CA TYR A 280 0.88 13.48 -0.40
C TYR A 280 0.87 13.88 1.08
N ASN A 281 0.06 13.16 1.87
CA ASN A 281 -0.13 13.30 3.32
C ASN A 281 -0.63 14.70 3.74
N ASP A 282 -1.65 15.21 3.04
CA ASP A 282 -2.25 16.51 3.34
C ASP A 282 -3.13 16.47 4.60
N LYS A 283 -3.85 15.36 4.84
CA LYS A 283 -4.83 15.20 5.92
C LYS A 283 -4.31 14.37 7.07
N LEU A 284 -3.64 13.24 6.79
CA LEU A 284 -3.07 12.38 7.83
C LEU A 284 -1.64 12.77 8.14
N THR A 285 -1.28 12.77 9.43
CA THR A 285 0.11 13.05 9.83
C THR A 285 1.00 11.83 9.63
N PRO A 286 1.96 11.86 8.69
CA PRO A 286 2.85 10.73 8.46
C PRO A 286 3.86 10.60 9.60
N LYS A 287 4.37 9.38 9.83
CA LYS A 287 5.21 9.05 11.00
C LYS A 287 6.66 8.79 10.65
N ALA A 288 6.92 7.89 9.71
CA ALA A 288 8.24 7.67 9.10
C ALA A 288 8.10 6.71 7.90
N THR A 289 9.19 6.55 7.15
CA THR A 289 9.30 5.59 6.04
C THR A 289 8.18 5.77 5.02
N SER A 290 8.17 6.94 4.37
CA SER A 290 7.12 7.33 3.44
C SER A 290 7.72 8.00 2.21
N ILE A 291 7.09 7.84 1.04
CA ILE A 291 7.47 8.51 -0.21
C ILE A 291 8.86 8.05 -0.69
N GLY A 292 8.90 6.95 -1.42
CA GLY A 292 10.11 6.47 -2.11
C GLY A 292 11.23 5.96 -1.20
N VAL A 293 10.91 5.36 -0.04
CA VAL A 293 11.92 4.93 0.93
C VAL A 293 12.24 3.44 0.83
N GLY A 294 13.50 3.14 0.52
CA GLY A 294 14.03 1.77 0.62
C GLY A 294 14.63 1.52 2.00
N HIS A 295 14.02 0.63 2.79
CA HIS A 295 14.54 0.22 4.11
C HIS A 295 15.02 -1.25 4.12
N ASP A 296 16.14 -1.54 4.79
CA ASP A 296 16.69 -2.89 4.99
C ASP A 296 16.78 -3.70 3.69
N PHE A 297 17.71 -3.31 2.80
CA PHE A 297 17.91 -3.90 1.46
C PHE A 297 16.73 -3.80 0.47
N THR A 298 15.68 -3.07 0.82
CA THR A 298 14.57 -2.81 -0.12
C THR A 298 14.99 -1.79 -1.16
N VAL A 299 14.47 -1.97 -2.38
CA VAL A 299 14.53 -0.96 -3.44
C VAL A 299 13.14 -0.33 -3.58
N ALA A 300 13.09 0.99 -3.59
CA ALA A 300 11.87 1.77 -3.66
C ALA A 300 11.98 2.85 -4.73
N PHE A 301 10.95 2.95 -5.56
CA PHE A 301 10.77 4.03 -6.53
C PHE A 301 9.44 4.72 -6.26
N HIS A 302 9.49 6.05 -6.20
CA HIS A 302 8.35 6.94 -6.24
C HIS A 302 8.56 7.85 -7.44
N LEU A 303 7.74 7.68 -8.47
CA LEU A 303 7.81 8.42 -9.72
C LEU A 303 6.50 9.19 -9.86
N ASP A 304 6.61 10.48 -10.11
CA ASP A 304 5.50 11.41 -10.29
C ASP A 304 5.80 12.26 -11.54
N LEU A 305 4.83 12.37 -12.44
CA LEU A 305 4.96 12.98 -13.77
C LEU A 305 4.09 14.22 -13.94
N GLY A 306 4.13 15.10 -12.95
CA GLY A 306 4.07 16.53 -13.16
C GLY A 306 2.71 17.15 -13.06
N GLY A 307 2.71 18.45 -12.78
CA GLY A 307 1.59 19.15 -12.16
C GLY A 307 2.15 19.89 -10.96
N ASN A 308 1.35 20.52 -10.11
CA ASN A 308 1.88 21.30 -8.99
C ASN A 308 1.62 20.59 -7.67
N ASP A 309 2.59 19.79 -7.26
CA ASP A 309 2.44 18.76 -6.25
C ASP A 309 2.84 19.22 -4.87
N VAL A 310 2.21 18.63 -3.86
CA VAL A 310 2.48 18.93 -2.47
C VAL A 310 2.88 17.67 -1.72
N TYR A 311 4.18 17.59 -1.44
CA TYR A 311 4.78 16.51 -0.67
C TYR A 311 4.92 16.87 0.80
N ARG A 312 4.30 16.07 1.68
CA ARG A 312 4.53 16.15 3.13
C ARG A 312 5.17 14.87 3.66
N GLY A 313 6.49 14.91 3.79
CA GLY A 313 7.29 13.81 4.33
C GLY A 313 7.59 13.96 5.82
N PRO A 314 7.58 12.87 6.61
CA PRO A 314 8.19 12.85 7.93
C PRO A 314 9.72 12.79 7.82
N GLY A 315 10.43 12.58 8.94
CA GLY A 315 11.79 12.04 8.86
C GLY A 315 11.77 10.62 8.26
N LEU A 316 12.84 10.25 7.57
CA LEU A 316 12.94 9.05 6.74
C LEU A 316 11.90 9.06 5.61
N SER A 317 12.12 9.94 4.63
CA SER A 317 11.18 10.19 3.52
C SER A 317 11.84 10.65 2.21
N LEU A 318 11.03 10.93 1.19
CA LEU A 318 11.40 11.62 -0.06
C LEU A 318 12.67 11.04 -0.71
N GLY A 319 12.59 9.77 -1.11
CA GLY A 319 13.69 9.11 -1.83
C GLY A 319 14.87 8.70 -0.94
N SER A 320 14.70 8.60 0.38
CA SER A 320 15.79 8.20 1.28
C SER A 320 16.07 6.69 1.23
N GLY A 321 17.34 6.32 1.24
CA GLY A 321 17.80 4.96 1.49
C GLY A 321 18.11 4.75 2.97
N ASN A 322 17.63 3.66 3.56
CA ASN A 322 17.87 3.32 4.96
C ASN A 322 18.34 1.87 5.15
N ALA A 323 19.34 1.67 6.00
CA ALA A 323 19.83 0.35 6.40
C ALA A 323 20.12 -0.57 5.18
N ASN A 324 21.01 -0.16 4.29
CA ASN A 324 21.34 -0.85 3.04
C ASN A 324 20.23 -0.84 1.97
N GLY A 325 19.13 -0.12 2.19
CA GLY A 325 18.09 0.08 1.19
C GLY A 325 18.45 1.18 0.17
N ILE A 326 17.70 1.16 -0.93
CA ILE A 326 17.78 2.13 -2.02
C ILE A 326 16.43 2.84 -2.13
N GLY A 327 16.40 4.13 -1.85
CA GLY A 327 15.23 4.99 -2.07
C GLY A 327 15.45 5.91 -3.26
N VAL A 328 14.40 6.08 -4.05
CA VAL A 328 14.38 6.98 -5.22
C VAL A 328 13.06 7.73 -5.24
N LEU A 329 13.15 9.05 -5.28
CA LEU A 329 12.05 9.92 -5.70
C LEU A 329 12.47 10.61 -7.00
N LEU A 330 11.61 10.52 -8.01
CA LEU A 330 11.72 11.30 -9.24
C LEU A 330 10.40 12.05 -9.47
N ASN A 331 10.50 13.37 -9.53
CA ASN A 331 9.42 14.28 -9.86
C ASN A 331 9.76 14.97 -11.20
N ILE A 332 8.80 15.05 -12.12
CA ILE A 332 9.03 15.62 -13.46
C ILE A 332 8.03 16.73 -13.79
N GLY A 333 8.50 17.97 -13.64
CA GLY A 333 7.79 19.18 -14.01
C GLY A 333 6.78 19.59 -12.96
N GLY A 334 6.48 20.88 -12.89
CA GLY A 334 5.57 21.38 -11.87
C GLY A 334 6.02 22.71 -11.30
N ASP A 335 5.32 23.22 -10.30
CA ASP A 335 5.85 24.22 -9.35
C ASP A 335 5.56 23.63 -7.96
N ASP A 336 6.49 22.81 -7.46
CA ASP A 336 6.21 21.82 -6.41
C ASP A 336 6.57 22.31 -5.01
N VAL A 337 5.96 21.66 -4.01
CA VAL A 337 6.18 22.00 -2.61
C VAL A 337 6.62 20.78 -1.81
N TYR A 338 7.87 20.80 -1.36
CA TYR A 338 8.45 19.77 -0.50
C TYR A 338 8.51 20.25 0.95
N ARG A 339 7.77 19.57 1.83
CA ARG A 339 7.79 19.81 3.28
C ARG A 339 8.31 18.58 4.01
N ALA A 340 9.46 18.72 4.65
CA ALA A 340 10.08 17.65 5.43
C ALA A 340 10.83 18.23 6.64
N PRO A 341 10.20 18.32 7.83
CA PRO A 341 10.80 18.93 9.01
C PRO A 341 11.83 18.01 9.70
N GLY A 342 11.99 16.77 9.25
CA GLY A 342 12.87 15.77 9.87
C GLY A 342 13.79 15.08 8.88
N GLU A 343 14.93 14.60 9.38
CA GLU A 343 15.91 13.81 8.64
C GLU A 343 15.77 12.30 8.96
N PRO A 344 16.20 11.39 8.07
CA PRO A 344 16.73 11.62 6.73
C PRO A 344 15.64 11.96 5.70
N THR A 345 15.92 12.83 4.73
CA THR A 345 14.97 13.17 3.66
C THR A 345 15.69 13.63 2.38
N LEU A 346 14.95 13.83 1.28
CA LEU A 346 15.42 14.40 0.02
C LEU A 346 16.70 13.71 -0.50
N GLY A 347 16.59 12.40 -0.73
CA GLY A 347 17.67 11.60 -1.30
C GLY A 347 18.80 11.31 -0.31
N ALA A 348 18.52 11.24 0.99
CA ALA A 348 19.53 10.90 2.00
C ALA A 348 19.87 9.41 2.01
N GLY A 349 21.16 9.08 2.10
CA GLY A 349 21.64 7.73 2.41
C GLY A 349 21.92 7.57 3.90
N ASN A 350 21.25 6.63 4.58
CA ASN A 350 21.36 6.42 6.03
C ASN A 350 21.48 4.93 6.39
N LEU A 351 22.68 4.40 6.58
CA LEU A 351 22.91 3.03 7.04
C LEU A 351 22.19 2.73 8.36
N SER A 352 21.91 3.77 9.16
CA SER A 352 21.12 3.72 10.39
C SER A 352 21.79 2.94 11.53
N SER A 353 21.61 3.43 12.75
CA SER A 353 22.00 2.72 13.97
C SER A 353 20.97 1.68 14.40
N GLU A 354 19.82 1.59 13.73
CA GLU A 354 18.74 0.63 14.01
C GLU A 354 19.16 -0.82 13.70
N VAL A 355 20.10 -1.00 12.78
CA VAL A 355 20.63 -2.31 12.40
C VAL A 355 22.01 -2.52 12.98
N ASN A 356 22.34 -3.79 13.28
CA ASN A 356 23.70 -4.15 13.62
C ASN A 356 24.59 -3.99 12.37
N GLN A 357 25.38 -2.92 12.36
CA GLN A 357 26.36 -2.60 11.31
C GLN A 357 27.60 -3.52 11.37
N SER A 358 27.38 -4.83 11.38
CA SER A 358 28.43 -5.83 11.30
C SER A 358 29.22 -5.71 9.98
N GLN A 359 30.47 -6.19 9.97
CA GLN A 359 31.37 -6.14 8.81
C GLN A 359 30.70 -6.53 7.47
N PRO A 360 29.88 -7.62 7.38
CA PRO A 360 29.20 -7.96 6.13
C PRO A 360 28.20 -6.90 5.64
N ARG A 361 27.39 -6.30 6.53
CA ARG A 361 26.43 -5.25 6.17
C ARG A 361 27.10 -3.92 5.86
N ARG A 362 28.23 -3.61 6.50
CA ARG A 362 29.01 -2.38 6.22
C ARG A 362 29.49 -2.28 4.78
N GLY A 363 29.69 -3.41 4.11
CA GLY A 363 30.13 -3.46 2.72
C GLY A 363 29.03 -3.25 1.69
N VAL A 364 27.76 -3.19 2.10
CA VAL A 364 26.63 -3.00 1.17
C VAL A 364 26.21 -1.52 1.17
N PRO A 365 26.08 -0.88 0.01
CA PRO A 365 25.61 0.50 -0.08
C PRO A 365 24.22 0.71 0.53
N THR A 366 24.02 1.90 1.10
CA THR A 366 22.70 2.50 1.36
C THR A 366 22.60 3.73 0.48
N THR A 367 21.56 3.83 -0.34
CA THR A 367 21.48 4.85 -1.37
C THR A 367 20.18 5.63 -1.33
N GLY A 368 20.26 6.94 -1.19
CA GLY A 368 19.12 7.84 -1.38
C GLY A 368 19.30 8.68 -2.64
N ILE A 369 18.24 8.82 -3.43
CA ILE A 369 18.21 9.63 -4.64
C ILE A 369 16.93 10.47 -4.63
N PHE A 370 17.09 11.76 -4.80
CA PHE A 370 16.01 12.70 -5.08
C PHE A 370 16.31 13.43 -6.39
N LEU A 371 15.36 13.48 -7.30
CA LEU A 371 15.50 14.25 -8.52
C LEU A 371 14.18 14.95 -8.82
N ASP A 372 14.26 16.26 -8.93
CA ASP A 372 13.20 17.11 -9.47
C ASP A 372 13.71 17.75 -10.76
N VAL A 373 12.85 17.78 -11.79
CA VAL A 373 13.20 18.28 -13.13
C VAL A 373 12.10 19.15 -13.70
N GLY A 374 12.38 20.44 -13.78
CA GLY A 374 11.51 21.46 -14.36
C GLY A 374 10.60 22.04 -13.30
N GLY A 375 10.40 23.36 -13.38
CA GLY A 375 9.56 24.05 -12.41
C GLY A 375 10.27 25.12 -11.61
N LYS A 376 9.53 25.66 -10.64
CA LYS A 376 10.06 26.54 -9.61
C LYS A 376 9.52 26.13 -8.24
N ASP A 377 10.37 25.45 -7.50
CA ASP A 377 9.90 24.67 -6.35
C ASP A 377 10.15 25.37 -5.01
N LEU A 378 9.37 24.97 -4.01
CA LEU A 378 9.47 25.45 -2.64
C LEU A 378 9.91 24.32 -1.71
N TYR A 379 11.02 24.54 -1.04
CA TYR A 379 11.56 23.63 -0.04
C TYR A 379 11.39 24.20 1.36
N ASP A 380 10.47 23.62 2.14
CA ASP A 380 10.31 23.86 3.57
C ASP A 380 10.90 22.69 4.35
N VAL A 381 12.23 22.69 4.46
CA VAL A 381 13.01 21.62 5.08
C VAL A 381 13.99 22.14 6.12
N VAL A 382 14.15 21.38 7.19
CA VAL A 382 15.10 21.68 8.27
C VAL A 382 16.30 20.76 8.13
N SER A 383 17.40 21.26 7.56
CA SER A 383 18.61 20.47 7.32
C SER A 383 19.89 21.27 7.51
N THR A 384 20.99 20.56 7.80
CA THR A 384 22.35 21.10 7.70
C THR A 384 22.90 21.04 6.27
N VAL A 385 22.24 20.30 5.38
CA VAL A 385 22.58 20.24 3.95
C VAL A 385 21.82 21.35 3.24
N THR A 386 22.53 22.13 2.40
CA THR A 386 21.89 23.12 1.53
C THR A 386 21.17 22.39 0.39
N ARG A 387 19.83 22.37 0.45
CA ARG A 387 18.91 21.81 -0.56
C ARG A 387 17.99 22.94 -1.04
N GLY A 388 17.49 22.86 -2.28
CA GLY A 388 16.54 23.85 -2.79
C GLY A 388 16.47 23.93 -4.31
N ASP A 389 15.57 24.81 -4.77
CA ASP A 389 15.29 25.15 -6.17
C ASP A 389 16.57 25.44 -6.97
N GLY A 390 16.77 24.69 -8.05
CA GLY A 390 17.94 24.79 -8.93
C GLY A 390 19.28 24.39 -8.30
N VAL A 391 19.28 23.59 -7.22
CA VAL A 391 20.49 23.16 -6.50
C VAL A 391 20.74 21.66 -6.65
N THR A 392 22.01 21.27 -6.73
CA THR A 392 22.44 19.87 -6.55
C THR A 392 23.14 19.70 -5.21
N TRP A 393 22.88 18.61 -4.49
CA TRP A 393 23.47 18.33 -3.18
C TRP A 393 23.93 16.89 -3.01
N ARG A 394 24.81 16.69 -2.03
CA ARG A 394 25.17 15.37 -1.47
C ARG A 394 24.65 15.27 -0.06
N ASN A 395 24.27 14.07 0.35
CA ASN A 395 23.48 13.83 1.54
C ASN A 395 23.89 12.53 2.23
N ASP A 396 25.19 12.41 2.49
CA ASP A 396 25.79 11.33 3.28
C ASP A 396 25.70 11.73 4.76
N ARG A 397 25.08 10.89 5.61
CA ARG A 397 24.70 11.29 6.97
C ARG A 397 25.83 11.10 7.98
N GLU A 398 26.55 9.99 7.90
CA GLU A 398 27.61 9.68 8.84
C GLU A 398 28.87 10.49 8.54
N PRO A 399 29.44 11.18 9.53
CA PRO A 399 30.61 12.02 9.30
C PRO A 399 31.81 11.13 8.96
N ALA A 400 32.73 11.63 8.13
CA ALA A 400 33.93 10.89 7.69
C ALA A 400 34.73 10.14 8.79
N PRO A 401 34.81 10.61 10.06
CA PRO A 401 35.45 9.87 11.16
C PRO A 401 34.77 8.54 11.55
N SER A 402 33.54 8.28 11.12
CA SER A 402 32.84 7.00 11.36
C SER A 402 33.51 5.82 10.64
N GLY A 403 34.28 6.12 9.58
CA GLY A 403 34.88 5.12 8.68
C GLY A 403 33.86 4.40 7.79
N LEU A 404 32.59 4.85 7.79
CA LEU A 404 31.56 4.34 6.90
C LEU A 404 31.74 4.99 5.52
N THR A 405 31.79 4.15 4.48
CA THR A 405 32.03 4.57 3.08
C THR A 405 30.93 4.12 2.13
N THR A 406 29.87 3.54 2.67
CA THR A 406 28.77 2.91 1.94
C THR A 406 27.45 3.66 2.07
N GLU A 407 27.45 4.85 2.67
CA GLU A 407 26.32 5.76 2.58
C GLU A 407 26.51 6.66 1.36
N HIS A 408 25.49 6.69 0.50
CA HIS A 408 25.48 7.51 -0.70
C HIS A 408 24.13 8.22 -0.78
N GLY A 409 24.10 9.51 -0.50
CA GLY A 409 22.92 10.35 -0.72
C GLY A 409 23.20 11.42 -1.74
N ALA A 410 22.26 11.62 -2.67
CA ALA A 410 22.32 12.74 -3.60
C ALA A 410 20.91 13.25 -3.89
N GLY A 411 20.83 14.55 -4.14
CA GLY A 411 19.63 15.12 -4.73
C GLY A 411 19.95 16.22 -5.71
N ALA A 412 19.03 16.47 -6.62
CA ALA A 412 19.10 17.57 -7.54
C ALA A 412 17.70 18.10 -7.83
N ASP A 413 17.63 19.41 -7.92
CA ASP A 413 16.54 20.14 -8.52
C ASP A 413 17.13 20.85 -9.74
N LEU A 414 16.58 20.56 -10.92
CA LEU A 414 17.04 21.09 -12.18
C LEU A 414 15.92 21.90 -12.83
N PRO A 415 16.13 23.19 -13.15
CA PRO A 415 15.07 24.04 -13.71
C PRO A 415 14.64 23.63 -15.14
N GLU A 416 15.46 22.84 -15.82
CA GLU A 416 15.16 22.27 -17.12
C GLU A 416 15.87 20.91 -17.28
N GLY A 417 15.23 20.02 -18.03
CA GLY A 417 15.77 18.69 -18.30
C GLY A 417 14.69 17.76 -18.84
N SER A 418 15.09 16.53 -19.16
CA SER A 418 14.14 15.47 -19.48
C SER A 418 14.69 14.15 -18.94
N VAL A 419 13.86 13.38 -18.28
CA VAL A 419 14.13 11.97 -17.99
C VAL A 419 13.28 11.15 -18.94
N SER A 420 13.92 10.34 -19.78
CA SER A 420 13.23 9.37 -20.62
C SER A 420 13.43 7.99 -20.01
N PHE A 421 12.35 7.36 -19.57
CA PHE A 421 12.37 5.94 -19.27
C PHE A 421 12.48 5.13 -20.58
N PRO A 422 13.23 4.01 -20.58
CA PRO A 422 13.52 3.23 -21.78
C PRO A 422 12.30 2.57 -22.43
#